data_AF-A0A9Q2XLD9-F1
#
_entry.id   AF-A0A9Q2XLD9-F1
#
_cell.length_a   1.000
_cell.length_b   1.000
_cell.length_c   1.000
_cell.angle_alpha   90.00
_cell.angle_beta   90.00
_cell.angle_gamma   90.00
#
_symmetry.space_group_name_H-M   'P 1'
#
loop_
_entity.id
_entity.type
_entity.pdbx_description
1 polymer ?
#
loop_
_entity_poly.entity_id
_entity_poly.type
_entity_poly.pdbx_seq_one_letter_code
_entity_poly.pdbx_strand_id
1 'polypeptide(L)'
;MQSLQCVHRNYTVTANVVPHAGIPLPFEVGCRITSPEKHSTRRLCAHAPLFLADLENAQRASIALGKSLVDQQLDKGGSLFE
;
A
#
# COMPACT_ATOMS: atom_id res chain seq x y z
N MET A 1 12.75 2.16 11.80
CA MET A 1 11.80 1.08 11.43
C MET A 1 11.86 0.93 9.92
N GLN A 2 12.24 -0.24 9.41
CA GLN A 2 12.24 -0.49 7.96
C GLN A 2 10.79 -0.78 7.54
N SER A 3 10.26 0.00 6.60
CA SER A 3 8.99 -0.28 5.97
C SER A 3 9.14 -1.50 5.06
N LEU A 4 8.22 -2.47 5.18
CA LEU A 4 8.18 -3.63 4.31
C LEU A 4 8.04 -3.17 2.85
N GLN A 5 8.86 -3.70 1.94
CA GLN A 5 8.74 -3.42 0.51
C GLN A 5 8.89 -4.69 -0.31
N CYS A 6 8.25 -4.74 -1.47
CA CYS A 6 8.42 -5.82 -2.44
C CYS A 6 8.35 -5.29 -3.87
N VAL A 7 8.94 -6.02 -4.81
CA VAL A 7 8.76 -5.77 -6.24
C VAL A 7 7.69 -6.71 -6.78
N HIS A 8 6.70 -6.17 -7.49
CA HIS A 8 5.62 -6.90 -8.13
C HIS A 8 5.43 -6.39 -9.56
N ARG A 9 5.61 -7.26 -10.56
CA ARG A 9 5.45 -6.94 -12.01
C ARG A 9 6.21 -5.67 -12.45
N ASN A 10 7.46 -5.50 -11.98
CA ASN A 10 8.32 -4.32 -12.18
C ASN A 10 7.89 -3.03 -11.46
N TYR A 11 6.88 -3.08 -10.59
CA TYR A 11 6.53 -1.99 -9.69
C TYR A 11 7.07 -2.27 -8.29
N THR A 12 7.63 -1.25 -7.64
CA THR A 12 8.03 -1.34 -6.23
C THR A 12 6.85 -0.94 -5.38
N VAL A 13 6.37 -1.86 -4.55
CA VAL A 13 5.31 -1.63 -3.57
C VAL A 13 5.95 -1.50 -2.20
N THR A 14 5.78 -0.35 -1.57
CA THR A 14 6.28 -0.06 -0.22
C THR A 14 5.09 0.08 0.72
N ALA A 15 5.10 -0.66 1.83
CA ALA A 15 4.12 -0.52 2.89
C ALA A 15 4.27 0.85 3.56
N ASN A 16 3.16 1.58 3.65
CA ASN A 16 3.06 2.90 4.24
C ASN A 16 1.91 2.92 5.26
N VAL A 17 2.15 2.24 6.37
CA VAL A 17 1.21 2.12 7.49
C VAL A 17 1.25 3.40 8.31
N VAL A 18 0.08 3.97 8.61
CA VAL A 18 -0.05 5.17 9.44
C VAL A 18 -0.54 4.78 10.83
N PRO A 19 0.22 5.04 11.91
CA PRO A 19 -0.24 4.82 13.26
C PRO A 19 -1.16 5.95 13.72
N HIS A 20 -2.24 5.59 14.41
CA HIS A 20 -3.26 6.46 15.00
C HIS A 20 -3.32 6.17 16.50
N ALA A 21 -3.08 7.18 17.32
CA ALA A 21 -3.13 7.04 18.78
C ALA A 21 -4.58 7.12 19.29
N GLY A 22 -4.89 6.34 20.33
CA GLY A 22 -6.17 6.44 21.03
C GLY A 22 -7.34 5.68 20.41
N ILE A 23 -7.09 4.85 19.39
CA ILE A 23 -8.11 3.96 18.79
C ILE A 23 -7.73 2.48 18.97
N PRO A 24 -8.71 1.56 19.07
CA PRO A 24 -8.45 0.14 19.30
C PRO A 24 -7.70 -0.55 18.15
N LEU A 25 -7.79 0.00 16.93
CA LEU A 25 -7.08 -0.47 15.74
C LEU A 25 -6.13 0.64 15.24
N PRO A 26 -4.95 0.79 15.85
CA PRO A 26 -4.10 1.95 15.63
C PRO A 26 -3.44 1.99 14.25
N PHE A 27 -3.37 0.89 13.49
CA PHE A 27 -2.58 0.87 12.25
C PHE A 27 -3.46 0.93 11.01
N GLU A 28 -3.42 2.07 10.30
CA GLU A 28 -4.11 2.23 9.04
C GLU A 28 -3.28 1.70 7.86
N VAL A 29 -3.86 0.76 7.12
CA VAL A 29 -3.23 0.12 5.96
C VAL A 29 -3.16 1.10 4.79
N GLY A 30 -1.95 1.30 4.29
CA GLY A 30 -1.71 2.04 3.05
C GLY A 30 -0.41 1.62 2.39
N CYS A 31 -0.26 1.92 1.11
CA CYS A 31 0.95 1.59 0.34
C CYS A 31 1.39 2.77 -0.52
N ARG A 32 2.65 2.74 -0.94
CA ARG A 32 3.19 3.60 -1.98
C ARG A 32 3.64 2.67 -3.11
N ILE A 33 3.28 3.03 -4.34
CA ILE A 33 3.67 2.27 -5.52
C ILE A 33 4.60 3.14 -6.35
N THR A 34 5.74 2.59 -6.74
CA THR A 34 6.70 3.22 -7.64
C THR A 34 6.76 2.43 -8.94
N SER A 35 6.48 3.10 -10.05
CA SER A 35 6.58 2.55 -11.39
C SER A 35 8.05 2.34 -11.80
N PRO A 36 8.31 1.47 -12.78
CA PRO A 36 9.66 1.30 -13.34
C PRO A 36 10.22 2.60 -13.95
N GLU A 37 9.33 3.50 -14.40
CA GLU A 37 9.67 4.84 -14.90
C GLU A 37 9.98 5.86 -13.79
N LYS A 38 10.12 5.40 -12.54
CA LYS A 38 10.36 6.19 -11.32
C LYS A 38 9.22 7.13 -10.92
N HIS A 39 8.03 6.99 -11.52
CA HIS A 39 6.85 7.69 -11.03
C HIS A 39 6.37 7.01 -9.75
N SER A 40 6.24 7.77 -8.67
CA SER A 40 5.76 7.25 -7.40
C SER A 40 4.44 7.89 -7.04
N THR A 41 3.49 7.07 -6.61
CA THR A 41 2.22 7.57 -6.10
C THR A 41 2.43 8.30 -4.77
N ARG A 42 1.49 9.18 -4.40
CA ARG A 42 1.27 9.51 -2.99
C ARG A 42 0.77 8.25 -2.25
N ARG A 43 0.47 8.33 -0.96
CA ARG A 43 -0.03 7.18 -0.21
C ARG A 43 -1.37 6.75 -0.81
N LEU A 44 -1.45 5.50 -1.25
CA LEU A 44 -2.68 4.86 -1.70
C LEU A 44 -3.26 4.07 -0.53
N CYS A 45 -4.55 4.27 -0.31
CA CYS A 45 -5.33 3.55 0.67
C CYS A 45 -6.33 2.65 -0.04
N ALA A 46 -6.82 1.64 0.67
CA ALA A 46 -7.99 0.92 0.21
C ALA A 46 -9.19 1.87 0.08
N HIS A 47 -10.11 1.56 -0.83
CA HIS A 47 -11.32 2.37 -1.06
C HIS A 47 -12.15 2.54 0.23
N ALA A 48 -12.16 1.52 1.08
CA ALA A 48 -12.60 1.60 2.47
C ALA A 48 -11.37 1.58 3.39
N PRO A 49 -11.28 2.45 4.41
CA PRO A 49 -10.14 2.51 5.29
C PRO A 49 -10.05 1.22 6.12
N LEU A 50 -8.93 0.52 5.99
CA LEU A 50 -8.65 -0.73 6.70
C LEU A 50 -7.69 -0.45 7.86
N PHE A 51 -8.16 -0.72 9.07
CA PHE A 51 -7.38 -0.58 10.30
C PHE A 51 -7.09 -1.94 10.91
N LEU A 52 -5.88 -2.11 11.44
CA LEU A 52 -5.43 -3.33 12.08
C LEU A 52 -4.82 -3.04 13.46
N ALA A 53 -4.93 -4.04 14.35
CA ALA A 53 -4.37 -3.98 15.70
C ALA A 53 -2.84 -4.19 15.72
N ASP A 54 -2.32 -4.89 14.70
CA ASP A 54 -0.93 -5.31 14.63
C ASP A 54 -0.20 -4.67 13.44
N LEU A 55 1.02 -4.18 13.70
CA LEU A 55 1.84 -3.48 12.71
C LEU A 55 2.33 -4.41 11.61
N GLU A 56 2.72 -5.65 11.95
CA GLU A 56 3.24 -6.60 10.97
C GLU A 56 2.13 -7.01 9.99
N ASN A 57 0.94 -7.29 10.51
CA ASN A 57 -0.26 -7.55 9.72
C ASN A 57 -0.65 -6.33 8.88
N ALA A 58 -0.57 -5.11 9.43
CA ALA A 58 -0.79 -3.90 8.66
C ALA A 58 0.19 -3.74 7.50
N GLN A 59 1.47 -4.03 7.72
CA GLN A 59 2.49 -3.99 6.68
C GLN A 59 2.25 -5.06 5.60
N ARG A 60 1.90 -6.29 5.98
CA ARG A 60 1.57 -7.36 5.03
C ARG A 60 0.31 -7.05 4.23
N ALA A 61 -0.73 -6.53 4.88
CA ALA A 61 -1.95 -6.08 4.23
C ALA A 61 -1.68 -4.92 3.26
N SER A 62 -0.82 -3.98 3.63
CA SER A 62 -0.36 -2.89 2.74
C SER A 62 0.32 -3.41 1.49
N ILE A 63 1.18 -4.41 1.61
CA ILE A 63 1.82 -5.04 0.44
C ILE A 63 0.78 -5.74 -0.43
N ALA A 64 -0.14 -6.52 0.16
CA ALA A 64 -1.19 -7.21 -0.58
C ALA A 64 -2.10 -6.22 -1.34
N LEU A 65 -2.47 -5.12 -0.68
CA LEU A 65 -3.21 -4.02 -1.30
C LEU A 65 -2.46 -3.45 -2.50
N GLY A 66 -1.18 -3.10 -2.32
CA GLY A 66 -0.39 -2.52 -3.39
C GLY A 66 -0.21 -3.46 -4.58
N LYS A 67 -0.04 -4.78 -4.34
CA LYS A 67 -0.03 -5.78 -5.42
C LYS A 67 -1.36 -5.81 -6.18
N SER A 68 -2.47 -5.88 -5.45
CA SER A 68 -3.81 -5.87 -6.05
C SER A 68 -4.08 -4.60 -6.86
N LEU A 69 -3.58 -3.45 -6.41
CA LEU A 69 -3.67 -2.18 -7.14
C LEU A 69 -2.85 -2.19 -8.43
N VAL A 70 -1.61 -2.71 -8.39
CA VAL A 70 -0.79 -2.90 -9.60
C VAL A 70 -1.46 -3.85 -10.58
N ASP A 71 -2.02 -4.96 -10.11
CA ASP A 71 -2.75 -5.88 -10.99
C ASP A 71 -3.99 -5.22 -11.59
N GLN A 72 -4.77 -4.47 -10.80
CA GLN A 72 -5.91 -3.71 -11.34
C GLN A 72 -5.49 -2.67 -12.39
N GLN A 73 -4.35 -1.99 -12.18
CA GLN A 73 -3.79 -1.06 -13.16
C GLN A 73 -3.46 -1.76 -14.49
N LEU A 74 -2.74 -2.87 -14.41
CA LEU A 74 -2.24 -3.58 -15.58
C LEU A 74 -3.33 -4.35 -16.32
N ASP A 75 -4.25 -4.99 -15.58
CA ASP A 75 -5.27 -5.87 -16.15
C ASP A 75 -6.56 -5.12 -16.54
N LYS A 76 -6.91 -4.03 -15.83
CA LYS A 76 -8.15 -3.26 -16.09
C LYS A 76 -7.92 -1.87 -16.66
N GLY A 77 -6.67 -1.45 -16.85
CA GLY A 77 -6.33 -0.13 -17.38
C GLY A 77 -6.76 1.02 -16.48
N GLY A 78 -6.76 0.82 -15.15
CA GLY A 78 -6.96 1.92 -14.20
C GLY A 78 -5.90 3.01 -14.34
N SER A 79 -6.03 4.12 -13.62
CA SER A 79 -4.90 5.05 -13.41
C SER A 79 -4.55 5.10 -11.92
N LEU A 80 -3.41 4.53 -11.55
CA LEU A 80 -2.82 4.64 -10.20
C LEU A 80 -2.10 5.98 -9.99
N PHE A 81 -1.76 6.65 -11.10
CA PHE A 81 -1.00 7.88 -11.14
C PHE A 81 -1.90 8.95 -11.75
N GLU A 82 -2.63 9.67 -10.90
CA GLU A 82 -3.26 10.96 -11.24
C GLU A 82 -2.39 12.11 -10.73
#